data_AF-A0A1H2ZAH9-F1
#
_entry.id   AF-A0A1H2ZAH9-F1
#
_cell.length_a   1.000
_cell.length_b   1.000
_cell.length_c   1.000
_cell.angle_alpha   90.00
_cell.angle_beta   90.00
_cell.angle_gamma   90.00
#
_symmetry.space_group_name_H-M   'P 1'
#
loop_
_entity.id
_entity.type
_entity.pdbx_description
1 polymer ?
#
loop_
_entity_poly.entity_id
_entity_poly.type
_entity_poly.pdbx_seq_one_letter_code
_entity_poly.pdbx_strand_id
1 'polypeptide(L)'
;MDKEKDKKWEELVDQLMNEAPLEQPSVDFTKNLMQKIEAETAQPIFEYQPILSRTTLVSIGVSFLALVVFLISKFGFNSNEGWFAKLNFNAAFDNVWGGFEHYTSSKVLLYSVLLFGLLFFAQVTRLKKYFDKTHF
;
A
#
# COMPACT_ATOMS: atom_id res chain seq x y z
N MET A 1 -57.60 -35.69 33.70
CA MET A 1 -56.64 -36.26 34.67
C MET A 1 -55.18 -35.91 34.33
N ASP A 2 -54.83 -35.60 33.07
CA ASP A 2 -53.48 -35.13 32.70
C ASP A 2 -53.23 -33.63 32.95
N LYS A 3 -54.17 -32.75 32.57
CA LYS A 3 -53.99 -31.28 32.66
C LYS A 3 -53.65 -30.75 34.07
N GLU A 4 -54.18 -31.39 35.11
CA GLU A 4 -53.89 -30.98 36.51
C GLU A 4 -52.50 -31.43 36.96
N LYS A 5 -51.99 -32.54 36.41
CA LYS A 5 -50.63 -33.01 36.68
C LYS A 5 -49.61 -32.12 35.98
N ASP A 6 -49.87 -31.73 34.75
CA ASP A 6 -49.00 -30.84 33.96
C ASP A 6 -48.85 -29.49 34.65
N LYS A 7 -49.96 -28.90 35.12
CA LYS A 7 -49.94 -27.64 35.87
C LYS A 7 -49.09 -27.73 37.15
N LYS A 8 -49.17 -28.85 37.87
CA LYS A 8 -48.36 -29.09 39.06
C LYS A 8 -46.86 -29.19 38.74
N TRP A 9 -46.51 -29.72 37.58
CA TRP A 9 -45.12 -29.77 37.12
C TRP A 9 -44.59 -28.39 36.74
N GLU A 10 -45.40 -27.57 36.05
CA GLU A 10 -45.06 -26.18 35.75
C GLU A 10 -44.84 -25.36 37.03
N GLU A 11 -45.74 -25.47 38.01
CA GLU A 11 -45.60 -24.78 39.31
C GLU A 11 -44.32 -25.21 40.05
N LEU A 12 -43.94 -26.49 39.98
CA LEU A 12 -42.68 -26.98 40.56
C LEU A 12 -41.45 -26.44 39.84
N VAL A 13 -41.48 -26.36 38.51
CA VAL A 13 -40.38 -25.80 37.71
C VAL A 13 -40.23 -24.31 37.98
N ASP A 14 -41.33 -23.56 38.04
CA ASP A 14 -41.31 -22.12 38.35
C ASP A 14 -40.80 -21.87 39.77
N GLN A 15 -41.16 -22.72 40.74
CA GLN A 15 -40.63 -22.60 42.10
C GLN A 15 -39.12 -22.88 42.14
N LEU A 16 -38.66 -23.94 41.47
CA LEU A 16 -37.22 -24.26 41.39
C LEU A 16 -36.43 -23.16 40.68
N MET A 17 -37.01 -22.54 39.65
CA MET A 17 -36.36 -21.49 38.88
C MET A 17 -36.33 -20.13 39.62
N ASN A 18 -37.34 -19.86 40.46
CA ASN A 18 -37.36 -18.70 41.35
C ASN A 18 -36.45 -18.85 42.58
N GLU A 19 -36.26 -20.07 43.08
CA GLU A 19 -35.34 -20.36 44.19
C GLU A 19 -33.87 -20.45 43.73
N ALA A 20 -33.63 -20.62 42.42
CA ALA A 20 -32.29 -20.59 41.87
C ALA A 20 -31.68 -19.18 42.03
N PRO A 21 -30.53 -19.04 42.70
CA PRO A 21 -29.87 -17.75 42.81
C PRO A 21 -29.45 -17.28 41.41
N LEU A 22 -29.92 -16.09 41.03
CA LEU A 22 -29.48 -15.44 39.81
C LEU A 22 -27.96 -15.19 39.93
N GLU A 23 -27.18 -15.88 39.11
CA GLU A 23 -25.75 -15.63 39.02
C GLU A 23 -25.54 -14.20 38.53
N GLN A 24 -25.14 -13.32 39.44
CA GLN A 24 -24.79 -11.95 39.09
C GLN A 24 -23.33 -11.94 38.64
N PRO A 25 -23.02 -11.22 37.55
CA PRO A 25 -21.63 -11.03 37.15
C PRO A 25 -20.85 -10.40 38.30
N SER A 26 -19.54 -10.67 38.36
CA SER A 26 -18.68 -10.04 39.35
C SER A 26 -18.75 -8.51 39.22
N VAL A 27 -18.54 -7.82 40.35
CA VAL A 27 -18.57 -6.34 40.40
C VAL A 27 -17.62 -5.71 39.36
N ASP A 28 -16.52 -6.39 39.07
CA ASP A 28 -15.51 -5.95 38.10
C ASP A 28 -15.68 -6.53 36.69
N PHE A 29 -16.78 -7.24 36.40
CA PHE A 29 -16.99 -7.91 35.11
C PHE A 29 -16.87 -6.94 33.94
N THR A 30 -17.59 -5.81 33.98
CA THR A 30 -17.54 -4.79 32.93
C THR A 30 -16.16 -4.19 32.78
N LYS A 31 -15.46 -3.95 33.90
CA LYS A 31 -14.10 -3.40 33.90
C LYS A 31 -13.10 -4.36 33.26
N ASN A 32 -13.16 -5.64 33.62
CA ASN A 32 -12.30 -6.69 33.07
C ASN A 32 -12.58 -6.93 31.58
N LEU A 33 -13.85 -6.88 31.16
CA LEU A 33 -14.24 -6.95 29.76
C LEU A 33 -13.70 -5.78 28.97
N MET A 34 -13.88 -4.55 29.48
CA MET A 34 -13.45 -3.35 28.77
C MET A 34 -11.92 -3.28 28.67
N GLN A 35 -11.21 -3.67 29.72
CA GLN A 35 -9.74 -3.78 29.70
C GLN A 35 -9.25 -4.80 28.68
N LYS A 36 -9.96 -5.93 28.50
CA LYS A 36 -9.62 -6.95 27.52
C LYS A 36 -9.94 -6.50 26.09
N ILE A 37 -11.08 -5.84 25.89
CA ILE A 37 -11.47 -5.26 24.61
C ILE A 37 -10.47 -4.16 24.19
N GLU A 38 -10.07 -3.27 25.11
CA GLU A 38 -9.07 -2.22 24.85
C GLU A 38 -7.70 -2.82 24.50
N ALA A 39 -7.28 -3.88 25.19
CA ALA A 39 -6.03 -4.58 24.88
C ALA A 39 -6.06 -5.28 23.50
N GLU A 40 -7.20 -5.80 23.08
CA GLU A 40 -7.38 -6.43 21.77
C GLU A 40 -7.61 -5.40 20.64
N THR A 41 -8.27 -4.27 20.90
CA THR A 41 -8.48 -3.17 19.94
C THR A 41 -7.27 -2.26 19.78
N ALA A 42 -6.34 -2.25 20.74
CA ALA A 42 -5.03 -1.61 20.60
C ALA A 42 -4.13 -2.34 19.58
N GLN A 43 -4.49 -3.55 19.15
CA GLN A 43 -3.88 -4.17 17.98
C GLN A 43 -4.40 -3.42 16.74
N PRO A 44 -3.55 -2.82 15.90
CA PRO A 44 -4.00 -2.06 14.74
C PRO A 44 -4.68 -3.00 13.75
N ILE A 45 -6.02 -3.06 13.79
CA ILE A 45 -6.79 -4.05 13.03
C ILE A 45 -6.67 -3.82 11.51
N PHE A 46 -6.37 -2.62 11.03
CA PHE A 46 -5.97 -2.38 9.63
C PHE A 46 -5.22 -1.05 9.52
N GLU A 47 -3.90 -1.04 9.76
CA GLU A 47 -3.09 0.08 9.31
C GLU A 47 -2.98 0.02 7.78
N TYR A 48 -3.53 1.04 7.11
CA TYR A 48 -3.46 1.15 5.66
C TYR A 48 -2.00 1.38 5.26
N GLN A 49 -1.32 0.31 4.86
CA GLN A 49 0.04 0.42 4.35
C GLN A 49 -0.02 1.10 2.98
N PRO A 50 0.69 2.23 2.76
CA PRO A 50 0.66 2.90 1.47
C PRO A 50 1.16 1.94 0.40
N ILE A 51 0.35 1.75 -0.65
CA ILE A 51 0.58 0.85 -1.80
C ILE A 51 1.97 1.08 -2.42
N LEU A 52 2.52 2.29 -2.25
CA LEU A 52 3.89 2.62 -2.63
C LEU A 52 4.51 3.62 -1.64
N SER A 53 5.54 3.18 -0.93
CA SER A 53 6.30 4.04 0.00
C SER A 53 6.91 5.23 -0.73
N ARG A 54 7.04 6.36 -0.02
CA ARG A 54 7.69 7.58 -0.53
C ARG A 54 9.14 7.31 -0.93
N THR A 55 9.83 6.44 -0.19
CA THR A 55 11.23 6.06 -0.48
C THR A 55 11.35 5.27 -1.78
N THR A 56 10.43 4.33 -2.02
CA THR A 56 10.38 3.53 -3.26
C THR A 56 10.11 4.41 -4.48
N LEU A 57 9.27 5.43 -4.36
CA LEU A 57 9.05 6.39 -5.45
C LEU A 57 10.30 7.18 -5.81
N VAL A 58 11.03 7.65 -4.80
CA VAL A 58 12.28 8.39 -5.01
C VAL A 58 13.34 7.48 -5.63
N SER A 59 13.48 6.25 -5.15
CA SER A 59 14.47 5.30 -5.71
C SER A 59 14.17 4.97 -7.17
N ILE A 60 12.90 4.73 -7.52
CA ILE A 60 12.48 4.51 -8.92
C ILE A 60 12.75 5.75 -9.77
N GLY A 61 12.50 6.96 -9.25
CA GLY A 61 12.79 8.21 -9.94
C GLY A 61 14.28 8.41 -10.22
N VAL A 62 15.14 8.14 -9.23
CA VAL A 62 16.60 8.20 -9.38
C VAL A 62 17.08 7.17 -10.39
N SER A 63 16.56 5.93 -10.33
CA SER A 63 16.90 4.88 -11.29
C SER A 63 16.49 5.25 -12.72
N PHE A 64 15.32 5.86 -12.89
CA PHE A 64 14.88 6.34 -14.20
C PHE A 64 15.79 7.45 -14.72
N LEU A 65 16.14 8.44 -13.89
CA LEU A 65 17.09 9.49 -14.27
C LEU A 65 18.44 8.93 -14.71
N ALA A 66 18.98 7.94 -13.99
CA ALA A 66 20.21 7.26 -14.37
C ALA A 66 20.07 6.58 -15.76
N LEU A 67 18.93 5.95 -16.03
CA LEU A 67 18.62 5.37 -17.33
C LEU A 67 18.54 6.44 -18.43
N VAL A 68 17.92 7.58 -18.16
CA VAL A 68 17.86 8.71 -19.13
C VAL A 68 19.28 9.20 -19.47
N VAL A 69 20.12 9.41 -18.46
CA VAL A 69 21.52 9.82 -18.66
C VAL A 69 22.28 8.78 -19.49
N PHE A 70 22.09 7.49 -19.20
CA PHE A 70 22.67 6.40 -19.96
C PHE A 70 22.25 6.43 -21.44
N LEU A 71 20.95 6.55 -21.71
CA LEU A 71 20.42 6.62 -23.07
C LEU A 71 20.98 7.83 -23.83
N ILE A 72 21.05 9.00 -23.19
CA ILE A 72 21.63 10.20 -23.80
C ILE A 72 23.13 10.03 -24.05
N SER A 73 23.86 9.36 -23.17
CA SER A 73 25.30 9.16 -23.35
C SER A 73 25.64 8.18 -24.48
N LYS A 74 24.88 7.09 -24.63
CA LYS A 74 25.19 6.03 -25.61
C LYS A 74 24.50 6.22 -26.96
N PHE A 75 23.23 6.61 -26.94
CA PHE A 75 22.48 6.97 -28.15
C PHE A 75 22.55 8.44 -28.46
N GLY A 76 23.57 9.12 -27.88
CA GLY A 76 23.92 10.51 -28.09
C GLY A 76 23.43 10.95 -29.43
N PHE A 77 22.45 11.86 -29.39
CA PHE A 77 21.73 12.30 -30.57
C PHE A 77 22.73 12.99 -31.49
N ASN A 78 23.51 12.21 -32.24
CA ASN A 78 24.58 12.62 -33.15
C ASN A 78 24.03 13.40 -34.36
N SER A 79 22.73 13.69 -34.36
CA SER A 79 22.11 14.68 -35.21
C SER A 79 22.19 16.03 -34.51
N ASN A 80 22.81 17.00 -35.17
CA ASN A 80 22.87 18.43 -34.84
C ASN A 80 21.48 19.11 -34.68
N GLU A 81 20.40 18.34 -34.58
CA GLU A 81 19.00 18.73 -34.71
C GLU A 81 18.13 18.22 -33.53
N GLY A 82 18.70 17.50 -32.55
CA GLY A 82 17.96 16.97 -31.38
C GLY A 82 17.98 17.91 -30.17
N TRP A 83 16.95 17.86 -29.31
CA TRP A 83 16.88 18.65 -28.06
C TRP A 83 18.07 18.43 -27.11
N PHE A 84 18.74 17.28 -27.21
CA PHE A 84 19.88 16.91 -26.38
C PHE A 84 21.23 17.04 -27.11
N ALA A 85 21.28 17.63 -28.32
CA ALA A 85 22.50 17.72 -29.12
C ALA A 85 23.63 18.53 -28.46
N LYS A 86 23.31 19.37 -27.46
CA LYS A 86 24.28 20.17 -26.68
C LYS A 86 24.80 19.46 -25.43
N LEU A 87 24.21 18.33 -25.05
CA LEU A 87 24.55 17.62 -23.83
C LEU A 87 25.55 16.51 -24.17
N ASN A 88 26.84 16.84 -24.02
CA ASN A 88 27.94 15.92 -24.33
C ASN A 88 28.38 15.20 -23.04
N PHE A 89 27.91 13.96 -22.84
CA PHE A 89 28.23 13.13 -21.67
C PHE A 89 29.33 12.08 -21.93
N ASN A 90 30.05 12.22 -23.05
CA ASN A 90 30.90 11.20 -23.65
C ASN A 90 32.09 10.74 -22.75
N ALA A 91 32.58 11.58 -21.83
CA ALA A 91 33.85 11.30 -21.15
C ALA A 91 33.77 10.36 -19.92
N ALA A 92 32.60 10.21 -19.29
CA ALA A 92 32.51 9.53 -17.98
C ALA A 92 31.99 8.07 -18.05
N PHE A 93 31.26 7.71 -19.11
CA PHE A 93 30.50 6.45 -19.17
C PHE A 93 31.02 5.43 -20.19
N ASP A 94 32.03 5.76 -20.98
CA ASP A 94 32.50 4.86 -22.04
C ASP A 94 33.17 3.59 -21.52
N ASN A 95 33.96 3.68 -20.44
CA ASN A 95 34.68 2.52 -19.89
C ASN A 95 33.81 1.54 -19.09
N VAL A 96 32.63 1.93 -18.63
CA VAL A 96 31.84 1.08 -17.69
C VAL A 96 30.89 0.11 -18.44
N TRP A 97 30.59 0.37 -19.72
CA TRP A 97 29.42 -0.23 -20.39
C TRP A 97 29.67 -0.91 -21.74
N GLY A 98 30.91 -1.35 -22.01
CA GLY A 98 31.34 -1.96 -23.29
C GLY A 98 30.54 -3.19 -23.74
N GLY A 99 29.76 -3.83 -22.86
CA GLY A 99 28.90 -4.98 -23.21
C GLY A 99 27.63 -4.66 -24.00
N PHE A 100 27.24 -3.39 -24.13
CA PHE A 100 26.00 -2.95 -24.81
C PHE A 100 26.23 -2.21 -26.13
N GLU A 101 27.46 -2.21 -26.66
CA GLU A 101 27.86 -1.41 -27.83
C GLU A 101 27.10 -1.72 -29.14
N HIS A 102 26.48 -2.90 -29.24
CA HIS A 102 25.82 -3.34 -30.46
C HIS A 102 24.29 -3.09 -30.50
N TYR A 103 23.73 -2.44 -29.48
CA TYR A 103 22.29 -2.18 -29.46
C TYR A 103 21.97 -0.95 -30.32
N THR A 104 21.33 -1.14 -31.48
CA THR A 104 20.79 -0.04 -32.29
C THR A 104 19.30 0.08 -32.06
N SER A 105 18.84 1.19 -31.47
CA SER A 105 17.42 1.46 -31.25
C SER A 105 16.95 2.67 -32.07
N SER A 106 15.68 2.68 -32.46
CA SER A 106 15.10 3.81 -33.20
C SER A 106 14.93 5.04 -32.31
N LYS A 107 15.28 6.22 -32.82
CA LYS A 107 15.11 7.51 -32.12
C LYS A 107 13.67 7.72 -31.65
N VAL A 108 12.68 7.30 -32.44
CA VAL A 108 11.25 7.43 -32.10
C VAL A 108 10.89 6.59 -30.86
N LEU A 109 11.47 5.39 -30.75
CA LEU A 109 11.25 4.54 -29.57
C LEU A 109 11.89 5.15 -28.32
N LEU A 110 13.10 5.68 -28.45
CA LEU A 110 13.78 6.37 -27.33
C LEU A 110 12.96 7.57 -26.83
N TYR A 111 12.51 8.45 -27.73
CA TYR A 111 11.66 9.59 -27.36
C TYR A 111 10.32 9.15 -26.75
N SER A 112 9.71 8.09 -27.28
CA SER A 112 8.46 7.54 -26.75
C SER A 112 8.65 7.05 -25.32
N VAL A 113 9.68 6.24 -25.05
CA VAL A 113 9.96 5.69 -23.71
C VAL A 113 10.25 6.81 -22.71
N LEU A 114 11.02 7.84 -23.11
CA LEU A 114 11.29 8.99 -22.25
C LEU A 114 10.01 9.75 -21.89
N LEU A 115 9.16 10.02 -22.89
CA LEU A 115 7.91 10.74 -22.73
C LEU A 115 6.92 9.94 -21.86
N PHE A 116 6.66 8.69 -22.19
CA PHE A 116 5.76 7.83 -21.41
C PHE A 116 6.28 7.57 -20.00
N GLY A 117 7.60 7.42 -19.83
CA GLY A 117 8.23 7.30 -18.51
C GLY A 117 7.98 8.55 -17.65
N LEU A 118 8.18 9.74 -18.20
CA LEU A 118 7.87 11.00 -17.49
C LEU A 118 6.38 11.11 -17.14
N LEU A 119 5.49 10.77 -18.07
CA LEU A 119 4.05 10.77 -17.82
C LEU A 119 3.67 9.78 -16.70
N PHE A 120 4.30 8.61 -16.64
CA PHE A 120 4.09 7.64 -15.57
C PHE A 120 4.37 8.24 -14.20
N PHE A 121 5.51 8.94 -14.01
CA PHE A 121 5.80 9.61 -12.74
C PHE A 121 4.78 10.71 -12.39
N ALA A 122 4.32 11.47 -13.38
CA ALA A 122 3.28 12.47 -13.17
C ALA A 122 1.94 11.83 -12.74
N GLN A 123 1.57 10.71 -13.35
CA GLN A 123 0.36 9.96 -13.00
C GLN A 123 0.46 9.37 -11.59
N VAL A 124 1.58 8.74 -11.25
CA VAL A 124 1.78 8.11 -9.94
C VAL A 124 1.81 9.14 -8.81
N THR A 125 2.44 10.30 -9.02
CA THR A 125 2.43 11.39 -8.02
C THR A 125 1.03 11.97 -7.81
N ARG A 126 0.25 12.11 -8.88
CA ARG A 126 -1.16 12.56 -8.80
C ARG A 126 -2.04 11.52 -8.09
N LEU A 127 -1.88 10.24 -8.40
CA LEU A 127 -2.62 9.14 -7.76
C LEU A 127 -2.29 9.09 -6.27
N LYS A 128 -1.01 9.18 -5.92
CA LYS A 128 -0.57 9.25 -4.52
C LYS A 128 -1.21 10.42 -3.79
N LYS A 129 -1.26 11.62 -4.38
CA LYS A 129 -1.91 12.80 -3.79
C LYS A 129 -3.42 12.62 -3.60
N TYR A 130 -4.08 11.84 -4.46
CA TYR A 130 -5.51 11.55 -4.31
C TYR A 130 -5.76 10.62 -3.12
N PHE A 131 -5.02 9.51 -3.03
CA PHE A 131 -5.14 8.58 -1.91
C PHE A 131 -4.76 9.20 -0.55
N ASP A 132 -3.75 10.08 -0.51
CA ASP A 132 -3.35 10.82 0.71
C ASP A 132 -4.46 11.78 1.21
N LYS A 133 -5.38 12.22 0.32
CA LYS A 133 -6.48 13.13 0.67
C LYS A 133 -7.73 12.43 1.21
N THR A 134 -7.89 11.14 0.93
CA THR A 134 -9.01 10.32 1.43
C THR A 134 -8.81 9.81 2.86
N HIS A 135 -7.74 10.24 3.53
CA HIS A 135 -7.57 10.10 4.98
C HIS A 135 -8.14 11.34 5.70
N PHE A 136 -9.45 11.34 5.92
CA PHE A 136 -10.14 12.09 6.98
C PHE A 136 -11.26 11.22 7.52
#